data_AF-A0A0F9IWD8-F1
#
_entry.id   AF-A0A0F9IWD8-F1
#
_cell.length_a   1.000
_cell.length_b   1.000
_cell.length_c   1.000
_cell.angle_alpha   90.00
_cell.angle_beta   90.00
_cell.angle_gamma   90.00
#
_symmetry.space_group_name_H-M   'P 1'
#
loop_
_entity.id
_entity.type
_entity.pdbx_description
1 polymer ?
#
loop_
_entity_poly.entity_id
_entity_poly.type
_entity_poly.pdbx_seq_one_letter_code
_entity_poly.pdbx_strand_id
1 'polypeptide(L)' 'MMERETLGLLIAFSLLGLMIAVFAWARSSEKKTWNNGICPDCFSIWQIFDVDSQGGRGYKCVCPRHIWISYAVDKRP' A
#
# COMPACT_ATOMS: atom_id res chain seq x y z
N MET A 1 24.57 23.63 -23.86
CA MET A 1 24.20 22.22 -24.05
C MET A 1 24.10 21.50 -22.70
N MET A 2 25.15 21.56 -21.88
CA MET A 2 25.24 20.99 -20.53
C MET A 2 24.10 21.36 -19.54
N GLU A 3 23.56 22.58 -19.58
CA GLU A 3 22.52 23.03 -18.62
C GLU A 3 21.17 22.32 -18.78
N ARG A 4 20.80 21.90 -20.00
CA ARG A 4 19.53 21.20 -20.27
C ARG A 4 19.58 19.76 -19.76
N GLU A 5 20.75 19.12 -19.86
CA GLU A 5 20.98 17.76 -19.40
C GLU A 5 20.96 17.70 -17.87
N THR A 6 21.63 18.65 -17.21
CA THR A 6 21.58 18.76 -15.75
C THR A 6 20.15 19.00 -15.24
N LEU A 7 19.40 19.90 -15.86
CA LEU A 7 17.98 20.12 -15.51
C LEU A 7 17.13 18.86 -15.70
N GLY A 8 17.33 18.14 -16.81
CA GLY A 8 16.65 16.88 -17.08
C GLY A 8 16.92 15.82 -16.00
N LEU A 9 18.18 15.68 -15.57
CA LEU A 9 18.56 14.76 -14.49
C LEU A 9 17.93 15.16 -13.15
N LEU A 10 17.92 16.45 -12.80
CA LEU A 10 17.31 16.93 -11.56
C LEU A 10 15.81 16.62 -11.51
N ILE A 11 15.10 16.83 -12.63
CA ILE A 11 13.67 16.47 -12.74
C ILE A 11 13.50 14.96 -12.57
N ALA A 12 14.28 14.15 -13.29
CA ALA A 12 14.19 12.70 -13.21
C ALA A 12 14.43 12.16 -11.79
N PHE A 13 15.45 12.65 -11.09
CA PHE A 13 15.73 12.25 -9.71
C PHE A 13 14.66 12.75 -8.73
N SER A 14 14.11 13.94 -8.95
CA SER A 14 13.00 14.46 -8.13
C SER A 14 11.75 13.60 -8.27
N LEU A 15 11.40 13.20 -9.50
CA LEU A 15 10.27 12.31 -9.76
C LEU A 15 10.49 10.93 -9.16
N LEU A 16 11.68 10.36 -9.31
CA LEU A 16 12.03 9.08 -8.70
C LEU A 16 11.93 9.14 -7.17
N GLY A 17 12.46 10.19 -6.55
CA GLY A 17 12.37 10.40 -5.11
C GLY A 17 10.92 10.51 -4.64
N LEU A 18 10.08 11.24 -5.37
CA LEU A 18 8.64 11.35 -5.09
C LEU A 18 7.94 9.99 -5.18
N MET A 19 8.21 9.20 -6.22
CA MET A 19 7.60 7.87 -6.38
C MET A 19 7.96 6.95 -5.21
N ILE A 20 9.22 6.94 -4.79
CA ILE A 20 9.68 6.15 -3.64
C ILE A 20 8.96 6.60 -2.36
N ALA A 21 8.86 7.91 -2.14
CA ALA A 21 8.20 8.48 -0.96
C ALA A 21 6.71 8.11 -0.90
N VAL A 22 5.99 8.22 -2.03
CA VAL A 22 4.58 7.84 -2.14
C VAL A 22 4.39 6.35 -1.90
N PHE A 23 5.25 5.50 -2.47
CA PHE A 23 5.19 4.06 -2.25
C PHE A 23 5.41 3.68 -0.78
N ALA A 24 6.43 4.27 -0.14
CA ALA A 24 6.70 4.04 1.27
C ALA A 24 5.54 4.50 2.18
N TRP A 25 4.94 5.65 1.86
CA TRP A 25 3.76 6.17 2.56
C TRP A 25 2.55 5.25 2.38
N ALA A 26 2.25 4.83 1.15
CA ALA A 26 1.14 3.93 0.85
C ALA A 26 1.28 2.61 1.62
N ARG A 27 2.46 1.98 1.56
CA ARG A 27 2.74 0.75 2.30
C ARG A 27 2.56 0.92 3.82
N SER A 28 3.01 2.05 4.37
CA SER A 28 2.85 2.36 5.79
C SER A 28 1.37 2.56 6.17
N SER A 29 0.62 3.26 5.32
CA SER A 29 -0.83 3.49 5.50
C SER A 29 -1.62 2.18 5.46
N GLU A 30 -1.35 1.32 4.48
CA GLU A 30 -1.94 -0.01 4.37
C GLU A 30 -1.63 -0.88 5.59
N LYS A 31 -0.36 -0.92 6.04
CA LYS A 31 0.04 -1.66 7.24
C LYS A 31 -0.74 -1.20 8.48
N LYS A 32 -0.88 0.11 8.65
CA LYS A 32 -1.65 0.70 9.77
C LYS A 32 -3.14 0.37 9.67
N THR A 33 -3.70 0.37 8.46
CA THR A 33 -5.11 0.06 8.22
C THR A 33 -5.42 -1.41 8.46
N TRP A 34 -4.55 -2.32 8.02
CA TRP A 34 -4.66 -3.75 8.27
C TRP A 34 -4.53 -4.09 9.76
N ASN A 35 -3.73 -3.33 10.50
CA ASN A 35 -3.67 -3.34 11.96
C ASN A 35 -3.53 -4.76 12.57
N ASN A 36 -2.52 -5.50 12.13
CA ASN A 36 -2.24 -6.86 12.60
C ASN A 36 -3.42 -7.84 12.43
N GLY A 37 -4.27 -7.62 11.44
CA GLY A 37 -5.44 -8.46 11.18
C GLY A 37 -6.67 -8.10 12.02
N ILE A 38 -6.66 -6.96 12.72
CA ILE A 38 -7.75 -6.51 13.60
C ILE A 38 -8.37 -5.24 13.03
N CYS A 39 -9.69 -5.22 12.84
CA CYS A 39 -10.42 -4.02 12.43
C CYS A 39 -10.30 -2.92 13.50
N PRO A 40 -9.89 -1.69 13.15
CA PRO A 40 -9.74 -0.60 14.12
C PRO A 40 -11.07 -0.08 14.69
N ASP A 41 -12.21 -0.37 14.02
CA ASP A 41 -13.51 0.16 14.42
C ASP A 41 -14.26 -0.77 15.38
N CYS A 42 -14.32 -2.06 15.09
CA CYS A 42 -15.09 -3.04 15.87
C CYS A 42 -14.22 -4.13 16.52
N PHE A 43 -12.90 -4.01 16.42
CA PHE A 43 -11.91 -4.92 17.02
C PHE A 43 -12.05 -6.41 16.62
N SER A 44 -12.81 -6.70 15.58
CA SER A 44 -12.98 -8.04 15.04
C SER A 44 -11.88 -8.38 14.04
N ILE A 45 -11.62 -9.67 13.83
CA ILE A 45 -10.60 -10.14 12.89
C ILE A 45 -11.04 -9.88 11.45
N TRP A 46 -10.13 -9.35 10.63
CA TRP A 46 -10.33 -9.23 9.18
C TRP A 46 -10.46 -10.61 8.52
N GLN A 47 -11.49 -10.79 7.71
CA GLN A 47 -11.68 -12.00 6.91
C GLN A 47 -11.27 -11.73 5.47
N ILE A 48 -10.39 -12.56 4.92
CA ILE A 48 -10.03 -12.48 3.50
C ILE A 48 -11.26 -12.83 2.65
N PHE A 49 -11.48 -12.08 1.57
CA PHE A 49 -12.53 -12.38 0.60
C PHE A 49 -12.01 -12.50 -0.83
N ASP A 50 -10.84 -11.93 -1.14
CA ASP A 50 -10.25 -11.99 -2.47
C ASP A 50 -8.73 -11.88 -2.44
N VAL A 51 -8.10 -12.38 -3.51
CA VAL A 51 -6.67 -12.27 -3.82
C VAL A 51 -6.55 -11.92 -5.29
N ASP A 52 -6.04 -10.72 -5.60
CA ASP A 52 -5.91 -10.30 -6.99
C ASP A 52 -4.74 -11.02 -7.70
N SER A 53 -4.66 -10.87 -9.03
CA SER A 53 -3.63 -11.51 -9.85
C SER A 53 -2.20 -11.02 -9.59
N GLN A 54 -2.03 -9.93 -8.84
CA GLN A 54 -0.75 -9.36 -8.43
C GLN A 54 -0.41 -9.70 -6.97
N GLY A 55 -1.27 -10.46 -6.27
CA GLY A 55 -1.08 -10.87 -4.88
C GLY A 55 -1.61 -9.87 -3.85
N GLY A 56 -2.35 -8.84 -4.27
CA GLY A 56 -3.11 -7.95 -3.39
C GLY A 56 -4.22 -8.70 -2.67
N ARG A 57 -4.49 -8.34 -1.41
CA ARG A 57 -5.42 -9.05 -0.52
C ARG A 57 -6.61 -8.16 -0.19
N GLY A 58 -7.81 -8.65 -0.48
CA GLY A 58 -9.07 -8.04 -0.09
C GLY A 58 -9.56 -8.60 1.25
N TYR A 59 -9.84 -7.72 2.21
CA TYR A 59 -10.39 -8.09 3.51
C TYR A 59 -11.74 -7.43 3.78
N LYS A 60 -12.66 -8.18 4.39
CA LYS A 60 -13.96 -7.72 4.88
C LYS A 60 -14.02 -7.90 6.40
N CYS A 61 -14.75 -7.02 7.06
CA CYS A 61 -15.05 -7.15 8.48
C CYS A 61 -16.50 -7.61 8.68
N VAL A 62 -16.86 -7.91 9.94
CA VAL A 62 -18.25 -8.07 10.36
C VAL A 62 -19.00 -6.74 10.40
N CYS A 63 -18.27 -5.63 10.61
CA CYS A 63 -18.79 -4.28 10.39
C CYS A 63 -18.73 -3.93 8.88
N PRO A 64 -19.40 -2.86 8.40
CA PRO A 64 -19.51 -2.54 6.98
C PRO A 64 -18.21 -1.94 6.39
N ARG A 65 -17.04 -2.49 6.75
CA ARG A 65 -15.74 -2.10 6.21
C ARG A 65 -15.15 -3.16 5.30
N HIS A 66 -14.49 -2.65 4.27
CA HIS A 66 -13.65 -3.42 3.36
C HIS A 66 -12.33 -2.68 3.20
N ILE A 67 -11.24 -3.43 3.10
CA ILE A 67 -9.91 -2.89 2.85
C ILE A 67 -9.20 -3.73 1.80
N TRP A 68 -8.33 -3.08 1.04
CA TRP A 68 -7.40 -3.70 0.11
C TRP A 68 -5.99 -3.42 0.56
N ILE A 69 -5.15 -4.45 0.56
CA ILE A 69 -3.74 -4.35 0.90
C ILE A 69 -2.95 -4.84 -0.30
N SER A 70 -2.09 -4.00 -0.84
CA SER A 70 -1.41 -4.23 -2.13
C SER A 70 -0.31 -5.30 -2.06
N TYR A 71 -0.18 -6.00 -0.94
CA TYR A 71 0.84 -7.01 -0.70
C TYR A 71 0.37 -8.06 0.32
N ALA A 72 1.02 -9.22 0.33
CA ALA A 72 0.78 -10.26 1.34
C ALA A 72 1.24 -9.79 2.74
N VAL A 73 0.30 -9.25 3.51
CA VAL A 73 0.49 -8.89 4.93
C VAL A 73 0.34 -10.08 5.86
N ASP A 74 -0.45 -11.08 5.45
CA ASP A 74 -0.61 -12.34 6.16
C ASP A 74 0.23 -13.44 5.50
N LYS A 75 0.36 -14.57 6.20
CA LYS A 75 1.07 -15.76 5.71
C LYS A 75 0.13 -16.77 5.04
N ARG A 76 -1.10 -16.36 4.69
CA ARG A 76 -2.07 -17.27 4.09
C ARG A 76 -1.73 -17.42 2.61
N PRO A 77 -1.87 -18.64 2.05
CA PRO A 77 -1.65 -18.87 0.63
C PRO A 77 -2.51 -17.93 -0.22
#